data_AF-A0A9D8VPN9-F1
#
_entry.id   AF-A0A9D8VPN9-F1
#
_cell.length_a   1.000
_cell.length_b   1.000
_cell.length_c   1.000
_cell.angle_alpha   90.00
_cell.angle_beta   90.00
_cell.angle_gamma   90.00
#
_symmetry.space_group_name_H-M   'P 1'
#
loop_
_entity.id
_entity.type
_entity.pdbx_description
1 polymer ?
#
loop_
_entity_poly.entity_id
_entity_poly.type
_entity_poly.pdbx_seq_one_letter_code
_entity_poly.pdbx_strand_id
1 'polypeptide(L)'
;MKAKIECRPKQLKSGEIGKVLPASHLEKQSELALILDIVFDRRRFGQLYWRLMPKYFDSMPPASGVFIGLNIPIVEFAAGLTFPGDVDMLVVPYHGNELILHKALAIEVKAIRARYEKQGKSPNKMGFSQANALLDAGFPYAALLHLIVSDVSPTRAWRKIQVAEVINDQQELGPFLDVYIDMMPTDLTTRAIERLGSVRDRDELGIGAAYTELSTITKIDNGLVSPPLPKQEYMPMAYQCGKNPKKAIAIMRGIAKAFERHCSKFIDVPRWDPA
;
A
#
# COMPACT_ATOMS: atom_id res chain seq x y z
N MET A 1 -18.63 14.83 -1.09
CA MET A 1 -19.46 14.07 -2.04
C MET A 1 -19.51 12.62 -1.62
N LYS A 2 -20.67 12.00 -1.77
CA LYS A 2 -20.93 10.59 -1.51
C LYS A 2 -21.64 9.95 -2.71
N ALA A 3 -21.59 8.63 -2.83
CA ALA A 3 -22.40 7.87 -3.78
C ALA A 3 -22.86 6.55 -3.15
N LYS A 4 -24.01 6.03 -3.56
CA LYS A 4 -24.53 4.74 -3.06
C LYS A 4 -23.71 3.60 -3.64
N ILE A 5 -23.50 2.55 -2.85
CA ILE A 5 -22.89 1.30 -3.27
C ILE A 5 -24.01 0.39 -3.80
N GLU A 6 -24.00 0.13 -5.10
CA GLU A 6 -24.97 -0.76 -5.76
C GLU A 6 -24.40 -2.18 -5.96
N CYS A 7 -23.08 -2.27 -6.14
CA CYS A 7 -22.32 -3.51 -6.14
C CYS A 7 -21.24 -3.44 -5.05
N ARG A 8 -21.13 -4.49 -4.24
CA ARG A 8 -20.06 -4.62 -3.25
C ARG A 8 -19.11 -5.73 -3.68
N PRO A 9 -17.78 -5.48 -3.72
CA PRO A 9 -16.80 -6.53 -3.95
C PRO A 9 -16.90 -7.63 -2.90
N LYS A 10 -16.45 -8.84 -3.25
CA LYS A 10 -16.42 -9.94 -2.30
C LYS A 10 -15.50 -9.59 -1.13
N GLN A 11 -16.03 -9.68 0.08
CA GLN A 11 -15.24 -9.57 1.29
C GLN A 11 -14.49 -10.88 1.51
N LEU A 12 -13.16 -10.83 1.43
CA LEU A 12 -12.31 -11.99 1.63
C LEU A 12 -12.18 -12.30 3.13
N LYS A 13 -12.11 -13.58 3.50
CA LYS A 13 -11.76 -13.99 4.87
C LYS A 13 -10.25 -14.13 5.02
N SER A 14 -9.75 -14.11 6.26
CA SER A 14 -8.33 -14.42 6.52
C SER A 14 -7.99 -15.81 5.98
N GLY A 15 -6.86 -15.93 5.29
CA GLY A 15 -6.41 -17.17 4.64
C GLY A 15 -7.12 -17.50 3.31
N GLU A 16 -8.10 -16.73 2.88
CA GLU A 16 -8.77 -16.96 1.59
C GLU A 16 -7.90 -16.49 0.41
N ILE A 17 -7.94 -17.24 -0.69
CA ILE A 17 -7.25 -16.86 -1.94
C ILE A 17 -7.94 -15.63 -2.54
N GLY A 18 -7.28 -14.48 -2.47
CA GLY A 18 -7.78 -13.24 -3.06
C GLY A 18 -7.53 -13.10 -4.56
N LYS A 19 -6.35 -13.53 -5.05
CA LYS A 19 -5.97 -13.42 -6.46
C LYS A 19 -4.92 -14.45 -6.84
N VAL A 20 -5.05 -15.02 -8.05
CA VAL A 20 -4.05 -15.91 -8.65
C VAL A 20 -3.26 -15.13 -9.69
N LEU A 21 -1.93 -15.25 -9.64
CA LEU A 21 -1.00 -14.61 -10.57
C LEU A 21 -0.16 -15.67 -11.30
N PRO A 22 0.25 -15.43 -12.55
CA PRO A 22 1.29 -16.23 -13.19
C PRO A 22 2.59 -16.20 -12.37
N ALA A 23 3.31 -17.33 -12.31
CA ALA A 23 4.56 -17.45 -11.54
C ALA A 23 5.62 -16.39 -11.92
N SER A 24 5.62 -15.96 -13.18
CA SER A 24 6.51 -14.91 -13.70
C SER A 24 6.38 -13.57 -12.96
N HIS A 25 5.22 -13.28 -12.37
CA HIS A 25 5.03 -12.08 -11.53
C HIS A 25 5.81 -12.16 -10.22
N LEU A 26 5.94 -13.36 -9.65
CA LEU A 26 6.71 -13.59 -8.42
C LEU A 26 8.21 -13.60 -8.73
N GLU A 27 8.63 -14.33 -9.77
CA GLU A 27 10.03 -14.42 -10.20
C GLU A 27 10.63 -13.06 -10.55
N LYS A 28 9.87 -12.22 -11.26
CA LYS A 28 10.29 -10.86 -11.64
C LYS A 28 10.03 -9.84 -10.54
N GLN A 29 9.43 -10.25 -9.42
CA GLN A 29 8.99 -9.37 -8.35
C GLN A 29 8.21 -8.18 -8.92
N SER A 30 7.22 -8.48 -9.77
CA SER A 30 6.46 -7.48 -10.51
C SER A 30 5.79 -6.50 -9.56
N GLU A 31 5.58 -5.26 -10.01
CA GLU A 31 4.94 -4.22 -9.20
C GLU A 31 3.57 -4.64 -8.67
N LEU A 32 2.75 -5.28 -9.52
CA LEU A 32 1.47 -5.85 -9.10
C LEU A 32 1.61 -6.87 -7.95
N ALA A 33 2.63 -7.74 -7.98
CA ALA A 33 2.86 -8.70 -6.91
C ALA A 33 3.21 -8.00 -5.58
N LEU A 34 4.05 -6.96 -5.64
CA LEU A 34 4.43 -6.16 -4.48
C LEU A 34 3.22 -5.39 -3.90
N ILE A 35 2.38 -4.81 -4.77
CA ILE A 35 1.15 -4.12 -4.37
C ILE A 35 0.20 -5.09 -3.68
N LEU A 36 -0.03 -6.26 -4.27
CA LEU A 36 -0.89 -7.28 -3.69
C LEU A 36 -0.36 -7.77 -2.34
N ASP A 37 0.97 -7.87 -2.18
CA ASP A 37 1.56 -8.26 -0.91
C ASP A 37 1.25 -7.28 0.22
N ILE A 38 1.31 -5.98 -0.06
CA ILE A 38 0.90 -4.95 0.89
C ILE A 38 -0.60 -4.97 1.13
N VAL A 39 -1.42 -5.04 0.07
CA VAL A 39 -2.88 -4.92 0.17
C VAL A 39 -3.52 -6.10 0.91
N PHE A 40 -3.03 -7.32 0.68
CA PHE A 40 -3.57 -8.51 1.35
C PHE A 40 -3.05 -8.68 2.77
N ASP A 41 -1.94 -8.03 3.14
CA ASP A 41 -1.58 -7.84 4.54
C ASP A 41 -2.35 -6.63 5.11
N ARG A 42 -3.57 -6.88 5.59
CA ARG A 42 -4.48 -5.84 6.10
C ARG A 42 -3.86 -5.00 7.20
N ARG A 43 -2.99 -5.58 8.04
CA ARG A 43 -2.32 -4.87 9.12
C ARG A 43 -1.34 -3.87 8.54
N ARG A 44 -0.47 -4.31 7.62
CA ARG A 44 0.51 -3.44 6.97
C ARG A 44 -0.14 -2.38 6.10
N PHE A 45 -1.15 -2.74 5.30
CA PHE A 45 -1.92 -1.76 4.55
C PHE A 45 -2.63 -0.76 5.48
N GLY A 46 -3.26 -1.23 6.55
CA GLY A 46 -3.92 -0.38 7.54
C GLY A 46 -2.97 0.65 8.16
N GLN A 47 -1.75 0.23 8.51
CA GLN A 47 -0.70 1.12 9.01
C GLN A 47 -0.24 2.14 7.96
N LEU A 48 -0.06 1.71 6.71
CA LEU A 48 0.27 2.62 5.60
C LEU A 48 -0.84 3.65 5.40
N TYR A 49 -2.09 3.20 5.34
CA TYR A 49 -3.25 4.08 5.13
C TYR A 49 -3.46 5.04 6.29
N TRP A 50 -3.28 4.59 7.54
CA TRP A 50 -3.28 5.46 8.71
C TRP A 50 -2.22 6.55 8.62
N ARG A 51 -0.98 6.22 8.28
CA ARG A 51 0.10 7.22 8.14
C ARG A 51 -0.16 8.21 7.00
N LEU A 52 -0.77 7.77 5.90
CA LEU A 52 -1.11 8.63 4.77
C LEU A 52 -2.34 9.52 5.04
N MET A 53 -3.33 9.03 5.80
CA MET A 53 -4.63 9.67 6.02
C MET A 53 -5.06 9.66 7.49
N PRO A 54 -4.21 10.09 8.46
CA PRO A 54 -4.39 9.79 9.89
C PRO A 54 -5.70 10.33 10.44
N LYS A 55 -5.96 11.63 10.22
CA LYS A 55 -7.19 12.30 10.68
C LYS A 55 -8.46 11.64 10.17
N TYR A 56 -8.44 11.09 8.95
CA TYR A 56 -9.61 10.43 8.40
C TYR A 56 -9.73 9.00 8.92
N PHE A 57 -8.64 8.24 8.92
CA PHE A 57 -8.54 6.89 9.48
C PHE A 57 -9.13 6.83 10.89
N ASP A 58 -8.72 7.73 11.77
CA ASP A 58 -9.15 7.77 13.18
C ASP A 58 -10.62 8.19 13.34
N SER A 59 -11.20 8.85 12.34
CA SER A 59 -12.59 9.32 12.33
C SER A 59 -13.58 8.35 11.65
N MET A 60 -13.09 7.23 11.12
CA MET A 60 -13.93 6.26 10.40
C MET A 60 -14.97 5.65 11.38
N PRO A 61 -16.27 5.66 11.04
CA PRO A 61 -17.34 5.12 11.88
C PRO A 61 -17.47 3.60 11.70
N PRO A 62 -18.10 2.86 12.64
CA PRO A 62 -18.35 1.42 12.47
C PRO A 62 -18.93 1.05 11.11
N ALA A 63 -18.67 -0.18 10.65
CA ALA A 63 -19.06 -0.66 9.32
C ALA A 63 -18.50 0.21 8.17
N SER A 64 -17.23 0.62 8.31
CA SER A 64 -16.47 1.33 7.28
C SER A 64 -15.18 0.60 6.94
N GLY A 65 -14.59 1.02 5.82
CA GLY A 65 -13.37 0.46 5.28
C GLY A 65 -12.96 1.22 4.03
N VAL A 66 -12.13 0.59 3.23
CA VAL A 66 -11.76 1.10 1.91
C VAL A 66 -11.89 0.01 0.88
N PHE A 67 -12.30 0.41 -0.32
CA PHE A 67 -12.15 -0.41 -1.52
C PHE A 67 -10.86 0.01 -2.22
N ILE A 68 -10.05 -0.97 -2.62
CA ILE A 68 -8.78 -0.73 -3.30
C ILE A 68 -8.85 -1.28 -4.71
N GLY A 69 -8.88 -0.39 -5.68
CA GLY A 69 -8.77 -0.71 -7.08
C GLY A 69 -7.32 -0.74 -7.52
N LEU A 70 -6.93 -1.71 -8.34
CA LEU A 70 -5.55 -1.88 -8.79
C LEU A 70 -5.41 -1.64 -10.30
N ASN A 71 -4.38 -0.90 -10.71
CA ASN A 71 -4.06 -0.56 -12.10
C ASN A 71 -5.30 -0.11 -12.89
N ILE A 72 -6.03 0.88 -12.36
CA ILE A 72 -7.24 1.34 -13.03
C ILE A 72 -6.87 2.46 -14.00
N PRO A 73 -7.19 2.33 -15.31
CA PRO A 73 -6.87 3.36 -16.29
C PRO A 73 -7.52 4.69 -15.96
N ILE A 74 -6.76 5.80 -16.04
CA ILE A 74 -7.27 7.12 -15.68
C ILE A 74 -8.46 7.55 -16.55
N VAL A 75 -8.51 7.05 -17.78
CA VAL A 75 -9.61 7.26 -18.74
C VAL A 75 -10.95 6.75 -18.23
N GLU A 76 -10.97 5.81 -17.28
CA GLU A 76 -12.21 5.34 -16.63
C GLU A 76 -12.80 6.39 -15.68
N PHE A 77 -11.98 7.30 -15.16
CA PHE A 77 -12.40 8.34 -14.21
C PHE A 77 -12.39 9.76 -14.78
N ALA A 78 -11.61 10.00 -15.82
CA ALA A 78 -11.37 11.32 -16.38
C ALA A 78 -11.26 11.25 -17.91
N ALA A 79 -12.41 11.31 -18.58
CA ALA A 79 -12.44 11.36 -20.04
C ALA A 79 -11.61 12.54 -20.56
N GLY A 80 -10.64 12.26 -21.43
CA GLY A 80 -9.72 13.25 -22.01
C GLY A 80 -8.37 13.38 -21.29
N LEU A 81 -8.16 12.75 -20.14
CA LEU A 81 -6.84 12.63 -19.54
C LEU A 81 -6.17 11.33 -19.99
N THR A 82 -4.96 11.44 -20.53
CA THR A 82 -4.12 10.29 -20.94
C THR A 82 -2.86 10.14 -20.10
N PHE A 83 -2.54 11.14 -19.27
CA PHE A 83 -1.42 11.15 -18.33
C PHE A 83 -1.95 11.27 -16.89
N PRO A 84 -1.45 10.50 -15.91
CA PRO A 84 -0.26 9.61 -15.95
C PRO A 84 -0.45 8.24 -16.62
N GLY A 85 -1.64 7.91 -17.13
CA GLY A 85 -1.94 6.61 -17.74
C GLY A 85 -2.85 5.80 -16.82
N ASP A 86 -2.28 4.89 -16.04
CA ASP A 86 -3.03 4.10 -15.05
C ASP A 86 -2.80 4.65 -13.64
N VAL A 87 -3.77 4.43 -12.75
CA VAL A 87 -3.61 4.64 -11.30
C VAL A 87 -3.30 3.30 -10.68
N ASP A 88 -2.08 3.14 -10.14
CA ASP A 88 -1.62 1.85 -9.59
C ASP A 88 -2.50 1.37 -8.44
N MET A 89 -2.85 2.27 -7.50
CA MET A 89 -3.84 1.99 -6.48
C MET A 89 -4.83 3.15 -6.33
N LEU A 90 -6.12 2.86 -6.45
CA LEU A 90 -7.19 3.78 -6.12
C LEU A 90 -7.91 3.32 -4.85
N VAL A 91 -7.71 4.05 -3.76
CA VAL A 91 -8.32 3.77 -2.46
C VAL A 91 -9.57 4.63 -2.31
N VAL A 92 -10.73 3.99 -2.27
CA VAL A 92 -12.04 4.64 -2.13
C VAL A 92 -12.68 4.24 -0.79
N PRO A 93 -12.75 5.16 0.18
CA PRO A 93 -13.36 4.83 1.46
C PRO A 93 -14.88 4.65 1.36
N TYR A 94 -15.44 3.84 2.24
CA TYR A 94 -16.89 3.67 2.37
C TYR A 94 -17.34 3.74 3.82
N HIS A 95 -18.54 4.26 4.06
CA HIS A 95 -19.26 4.15 5.34
C HIS A 95 -20.60 3.43 5.07
N GLY A 96 -20.80 2.24 5.63
CA GLY A 96 -21.96 1.40 5.33
C GLY A 96 -22.10 1.15 3.81
N ASN A 97 -23.19 1.65 3.23
CA ASN A 97 -23.53 1.51 1.80
C ASN A 97 -23.23 2.78 0.98
N GLU A 98 -22.34 3.66 1.47
CA GLU A 98 -21.96 4.89 0.76
C GLU A 98 -20.45 4.96 0.52
N LEU A 99 -20.04 5.25 -0.72
CA LEU A 99 -18.69 5.68 -1.07
C LEU A 99 -18.43 7.11 -0.60
N ILE A 100 -17.27 7.37 -0.01
CA ILE A 100 -16.85 8.67 0.51
C ILE A 100 -15.82 9.30 -0.45
N LEU A 101 -16.31 9.67 -1.63
CA LEU A 101 -15.47 10.02 -2.79
C LEU A 101 -14.54 11.22 -2.57
N HIS A 102 -14.92 12.15 -1.71
CA HIS A 102 -14.08 13.31 -1.37
C HIS A 102 -12.89 12.97 -0.46
N LYS A 103 -12.78 11.71 -0.05
CA LYS A 103 -11.65 11.11 0.70
C LYS A 103 -10.91 10.07 -0.14
N ALA A 104 -11.25 9.92 -1.43
CA ALA A 104 -10.53 9.03 -2.32
C ALA A 104 -9.06 9.44 -2.45
N LEU A 105 -8.19 8.45 -2.43
CA LEU A 105 -6.75 8.57 -2.49
C LEU A 105 -6.23 7.77 -3.69
N ALA A 106 -5.56 8.45 -4.62
CA ALA A 106 -4.84 7.79 -5.69
C ALA A 106 -3.37 7.63 -5.29
N ILE A 107 -2.79 6.46 -5.47
CA ILE A 107 -1.41 6.18 -5.11
C ILE A 107 -0.69 5.70 -6.37
N GLU A 108 0.35 6.42 -6.73
CA GLU A 108 1.37 5.96 -7.69
C GLU A 108 2.35 5.08 -6.93
N VAL A 109 2.69 3.92 -7.48
CA VAL A 109 3.59 2.95 -6.87
C VAL A 109 4.88 2.87 -7.68
N LYS A 110 6.00 2.74 -6.97
CA LYS A 110 7.28 2.45 -7.58
C LYS A 110 7.92 1.24 -6.93
N ALA A 111 8.08 0.17 -7.69
CA ALA A 111 8.87 -0.98 -7.28
C ALA A 111 10.38 -0.67 -7.28
N ILE A 112 11.03 -0.71 -6.11
CA ILE A 112 12.48 -0.65 -5.93
C ILE A 112 13.00 -2.06 -5.67
N ARG A 113 13.86 -2.54 -6.56
CA ARG A 113 14.56 -3.82 -6.42
C ARG A 113 16.00 -3.54 -6.05
N ALA A 114 16.33 -3.66 -4.78
CA ALA A 114 17.67 -3.48 -4.26
C ALA A 114 18.45 -4.81 -4.28
N ARG A 115 19.78 -4.70 -4.24
CA ARG A 115 20.68 -5.82 -3.98
C ARG A 115 21.66 -5.41 -2.90
N TYR A 116 22.05 -6.34 -2.02
CA TYR A 116 22.97 -6.07 -0.93
C TYR A 116 24.27 -5.41 -1.41
N GLU A 117 24.84 -5.92 -2.51
CA GLU A 117 26.08 -5.39 -3.10
C GLU A 117 25.94 -3.98 -3.69
N LYS A 118 24.71 -3.53 -3.98
CA LYS A 118 24.42 -2.28 -4.70
C LYS A 118 23.48 -1.35 -3.92
N GLN A 119 23.40 -1.49 -2.60
CA GLN A 119 22.47 -0.73 -1.76
C GLN A 119 22.64 0.79 -1.84
N GLY A 120 23.82 1.29 -2.26
CA GLY A 120 24.06 2.72 -2.46
C GLY A 120 23.49 3.28 -3.77
N LYS A 121 23.03 2.42 -4.70
CA LYS A 121 22.51 2.88 -5.99
C LYS A 121 21.05 3.30 -5.87
N SER A 122 20.84 4.56 -6.20
CA SER A 122 19.54 5.20 -6.22
C SER A 122 18.79 4.94 -7.54
N PRO A 123 17.46 4.75 -7.51
CA PRO A 123 16.65 4.79 -8.73
C PRO A 123 16.81 6.12 -9.48
N ASN A 124 16.88 6.06 -10.81
CA ASN A 124 17.02 7.24 -11.68
C ASN A 124 15.74 8.11 -11.73
N LYS A 125 14.56 7.51 -11.51
CA LYS A 125 13.28 8.21 -11.49
C LYS A 125 12.48 7.81 -10.26
N MET A 126 11.99 8.80 -9.51
CA MET A 126 11.28 8.59 -8.24
C MET A 126 9.77 8.37 -8.39
N GLY A 127 9.13 8.88 -9.45
CA GLY A 127 7.68 8.78 -9.65
C GLY A 127 6.88 10.06 -9.37
N PHE A 128 7.54 11.14 -8.91
CA PHE A 128 6.87 12.41 -8.59
C PHE A 128 6.06 13.01 -9.75
N SER A 129 6.54 12.93 -10.99
CA SER A 129 5.82 13.50 -12.14
C SER A 129 4.44 12.86 -12.34
N GLN A 130 4.31 11.54 -12.17
CA GLN A 130 3.04 10.84 -12.30
C GLN A 130 2.13 11.15 -11.11
N ALA A 131 2.68 11.09 -9.89
CA ALA A 131 1.92 11.37 -8.68
C ALA A 131 1.41 12.83 -8.61
N ASN A 132 2.22 13.81 -9.05
CA ASN A 132 1.81 15.21 -9.13
C ASN A 132 0.72 15.42 -10.19
N ALA A 133 0.76 14.69 -11.31
CA ALA A 133 -0.31 14.77 -12.31
C ALA A 133 -1.65 14.23 -11.81
N LEU A 134 -1.68 13.30 -10.83
CA LEU A 134 -2.93 12.92 -10.16
C LEU A 134 -3.53 14.12 -9.38
N LEU A 135 -2.70 14.90 -8.68
CA LEU A 135 -3.17 16.12 -8.02
C LEU A 135 -3.65 17.15 -9.04
N ASP A 136 -2.94 17.32 -10.15
CA ASP A 136 -3.29 18.28 -11.19
C ASP A 136 -4.56 17.89 -11.95
N ALA A 137 -4.81 16.58 -12.11
CA ALA A 137 -6.07 16.03 -12.61
C ALA A 137 -7.25 16.32 -11.67
N GLY A 138 -6.98 16.62 -10.39
CA GLY A 138 -8.00 16.99 -9.41
C GLY A 138 -8.42 15.85 -8.49
N PHE A 139 -7.57 14.82 -8.28
CA PHE A 139 -7.83 13.83 -7.25
C PHE A 139 -7.86 14.48 -5.84
N PRO A 140 -8.78 14.08 -4.93
CA PRO A 140 -8.87 14.71 -3.61
C PRO A 140 -7.61 14.57 -2.76
N TYR A 141 -6.97 13.41 -2.85
CA TYR A 141 -5.68 13.09 -2.24
C TYR A 141 -4.87 12.26 -3.23
N ALA A 142 -3.55 12.45 -3.21
CA ALA A 142 -2.62 11.62 -3.96
C ALA A 142 -1.42 11.24 -3.09
N ALA A 143 -0.79 10.11 -3.38
CA ALA A 143 0.46 9.70 -2.76
C ALA A 143 1.41 9.02 -3.75
N LEU A 144 2.69 9.01 -3.40
CA LEU A 144 3.73 8.20 -4.05
C LEU A 144 4.25 7.15 -3.05
N LEU A 145 4.18 5.89 -3.42
CA LEU A 145 4.57 4.75 -2.59
C LEU A 145 5.75 4.00 -3.21
N HIS A 146 6.85 3.89 -2.47
CA HIS A 146 7.99 3.05 -2.84
C HIS A 146 7.84 1.67 -2.20
N LEU A 147 7.64 0.64 -3.02
CA LEU A 147 7.61 -0.76 -2.57
C LEU A 147 8.98 -1.38 -2.81
N ILE A 148 9.64 -1.77 -1.73
CA ILE A 148 11.04 -2.18 -1.74
C ILE A 148 11.14 -3.67 -1.55
N VAL A 149 11.94 -4.32 -2.38
CA VAL A 149 12.33 -5.73 -2.22
C VAL A 149 13.83 -5.84 -2.41
N SER A 150 14.47 -6.77 -1.71
CA SER A 150 15.88 -7.08 -1.89
C SER A 150 16.16 -8.57 -1.80
N ASP A 151 17.40 -8.94 -2.10
CA ASP A 151 18.01 -10.17 -1.59
C ASP A 151 18.15 -10.11 -0.06
N VAL A 152 18.61 -11.20 0.56
CA VAL A 152 18.92 -11.25 2.00
C VAL A 152 20.39 -10.85 2.19
N SER A 153 20.69 -10.04 3.21
CA SER A 153 22.08 -9.69 3.52
C SER A 153 22.85 -10.90 4.07
N PRO A 154 24.16 -11.01 3.82
CA PRO A 154 24.96 -12.08 4.42
C PRO A 154 24.95 -11.92 5.95
N THR A 155 24.91 -13.04 6.69
CA THR A 155 24.80 -13.06 8.17
C THR A 155 25.86 -12.22 8.88
N ARG A 156 27.05 -12.07 8.30
CA ARG A 156 28.12 -11.18 8.80
C ARG A 156 27.75 -9.69 8.84
N ALA A 157 26.72 -9.28 8.09
CA ALA A 157 26.22 -7.91 8.05
C ALA A 157 25.03 -7.69 9.01
N TRP A 158 24.56 -8.75 9.66
CA TRP A 158 23.45 -8.66 10.60
C TRP A 158 23.89 -7.91 11.84
N ARG A 159 22.98 -7.11 12.38
CA ARG A 159 23.26 -6.26 13.53
C ARG A 159 22.72 -6.90 14.79
N LYS A 160 23.52 -6.84 15.85
CA LYS A 160 23.09 -7.22 17.20
C LYS A 160 22.08 -6.19 17.68
N ILE A 161 20.87 -6.63 18.00
CA ILE A 161 19.81 -5.81 18.57
C ILE A 161 19.23 -6.48 19.82
N GLN A 162 18.61 -5.68 20.68
CA GLN A 162 17.87 -6.19 21.82
C GLN A 162 16.40 -6.34 21.48
N VAL A 163 15.84 -7.52 21.74
CA VAL A 163 14.41 -7.81 21.61
C VAL A 163 13.84 -8.20 22.96
N ALA A 164 12.58 -7.87 23.20
CA ALA A 164 11.81 -8.35 24.33
C ALA A 164 10.47 -8.88 23.80
N GLU A 165 9.99 -9.97 24.39
CA GLU A 165 8.64 -10.47 24.14
C GLU A 165 7.63 -9.66 24.94
N VAL A 166 6.46 -9.40 24.36
CA VAL A 166 5.32 -8.86 25.09
C VAL A 166 4.62 -10.04 25.76
N ILE A 167 4.68 -10.10 27.09
CA ILE A 167 4.26 -11.29 27.85
C ILE A 167 2.78 -11.29 28.26
N ASN A 168 2.08 -10.17 28.09
CA ASN A 168 0.65 -10.04 28.40
C ASN A 168 -0.03 -8.88 27.67
N ASP A 169 -1.36 -8.80 27.81
CA ASP A 169 -2.22 -7.77 27.23
C ASP A 169 -1.96 -6.36 27.80
N GLN A 170 -1.27 -6.26 28.94
CA GLN A 170 -0.83 -5.01 29.55
C GLN A 170 0.46 -4.46 28.91
N GLN A 171 0.98 -5.12 27.88
CA GLN A 171 2.22 -4.78 27.19
C GLN A 171 3.47 -4.85 28.08
N GLU A 172 3.46 -5.69 29.12
CA GLU A 172 4.66 -5.92 29.91
C GLU A 172 5.73 -6.63 29.06
N LEU A 173 6.99 -6.25 29.30
CA LEU A 173 8.12 -6.77 28.54
C LEU A 173 8.82 -7.87 29.33
N GLY A 174 9.10 -8.98 28.66
CA GLY A 174 10.01 -10.00 29.14
C GLY A 174 11.47 -9.51 29.18
N PRO A 175 12.42 -10.39 29.55
CA PRO A 175 13.83 -10.05 29.55
C PRO A 175 14.32 -9.68 28.15
N PHE A 176 15.21 -8.70 28.07
CA PHE A 176 15.86 -8.34 26.82
C PHE A 176 16.85 -9.43 26.41
N LEU A 177 16.70 -9.91 25.18
CA LEU A 177 17.59 -10.88 24.56
C LEU A 177 18.35 -10.21 23.42
N ASP A 178 19.64 -10.49 23.37
CA ASP A 178 20.49 -10.10 22.26
C ASP A 178 20.29 -11.06 21.08
N VAL A 179 19.87 -10.54 19.93
CA VAL A 179 19.69 -11.30 18.70
C VAL A 179 20.38 -10.61 17.53
N TYR A 180 20.83 -11.38 16.54
CA TYR A 180 21.36 -10.83 15.29
C TYR A 180 20.26 -10.82 14.24
N ILE A 181 19.97 -9.64 13.70
CA ILE A 181 18.90 -9.44 12.74
C ILE A 181 19.42 -8.75 11.48
N ASP A 182 18.89 -9.17 10.33
CA ASP A 182 19.05 -8.43 9.08
C ASP A 182 18.24 -7.13 9.15
N MET A 183 18.95 -6.01 9.27
CA MET A 183 18.32 -4.70 9.35
C MET A 183 18.29 -3.97 7.99
N MET A 184 18.77 -4.60 6.92
CA MET A 184 18.74 -4.02 5.58
C MET A 184 17.32 -3.59 5.14
N PRO A 185 16.25 -4.36 5.40
CA PRO A 185 14.88 -3.92 5.09
C PRO A 185 14.51 -2.58 5.73
N THR A 186 14.86 -2.39 7.00
CA THR A 186 14.64 -1.15 7.75
C THR A 186 15.49 -0.01 7.18
N ASP A 187 16.76 -0.26 6.88
CA ASP A 187 17.66 0.75 6.33
C ASP A 187 17.25 1.22 4.93
N LEU A 188 16.81 0.29 4.08
CA LEU A 188 16.33 0.61 2.75
C LEU A 188 15.03 1.43 2.82
N THR A 189 14.11 1.04 3.71
CA THR A 189 12.84 1.77 3.92
C THR A 189 13.09 3.18 4.43
N THR A 190 13.95 3.34 5.43
CA THR A 190 14.33 4.64 6.02
C THR A 190 14.97 5.54 4.96
N ARG A 191 15.96 5.03 4.23
CA ARG A 191 16.61 5.80 3.14
C ARG A 191 15.63 6.21 2.05
N ALA A 192 14.70 5.33 1.67
CA ALA A 192 13.70 5.64 0.66
C ALA A 192 12.77 6.76 1.11
N ILE A 193 12.24 6.70 2.34
CA ILE A 193 11.31 7.72 2.83
C ILE A 193 11.99 9.07 3.09
N GLU A 194 13.22 9.08 3.59
CA GLU A 194 14.01 10.30 3.77
C GLU A 194 14.27 10.98 2.43
N ARG A 195 14.63 10.20 1.41
CA ARG A 195 14.89 10.71 0.07
C ARG A 195 13.62 11.21 -0.63
N LEU A 196 12.51 10.50 -0.46
CA LEU A 196 11.21 11.01 -0.92
C LEU A 196 10.89 12.34 -0.23
N GLY A 197 11.13 12.43 1.09
CA GLY A 197 10.93 13.65 1.86
C GLY A 197 11.78 14.82 1.36
N SER A 198 13.05 14.60 1.05
CA SER A 198 13.96 15.67 0.60
C SER A 198 13.65 16.23 -0.79
N VAL A 199 12.92 15.49 -1.63
CA VAL A 199 12.59 15.89 -3.01
C VAL A 199 11.12 16.27 -3.18
N ARG A 200 10.27 15.95 -2.20
CA ARG A 200 8.85 16.31 -2.21
C ARG A 200 8.69 17.82 -2.38
N ASP A 201 8.05 18.22 -3.48
CA ASP A 201 7.84 19.61 -3.87
C ASP A 201 6.43 20.13 -3.52
N ARG A 202 5.53 19.24 -3.10
CA ARG A 202 4.14 19.55 -2.77
C ARG A 202 3.71 18.95 -1.44
N ASP A 203 3.25 19.81 -0.54
CA ASP A 203 2.72 19.38 0.75
C ASP A 203 1.41 18.59 0.63
N GLU A 204 0.69 18.68 -0.48
CA GLU A 204 -0.50 17.86 -0.70
C GLU A 204 -0.16 16.40 -1.01
N LEU A 205 1.00 16.12 -1.59
CA LEU A 205 1.36 14.78 -2.03
C LEU A 205 1.87 13.93 -0.86
N GLY A 206 1.11 12.92 -0.44
CA GLY A 206 1.61 11.94 0.52
C GLY A 206 2.79 11.14 -0.04
N ILE A 207 3.69 10.68 0.82
CA ILE A 207 4.79 9.82 0.40
C ILE A 207 4.93 8.65 1.36
N GLY A 208 5.24 7.46 0.85
CA GLY A 208 5.36 6.24 1.64
C GLY A 208 6.46 5.33 1.12
N ALA A 209 6.98 4.49 2.00
CA ALA A 209 7.90 3.42 1.70
C ALA A 209 7.53 2.17 2.51
N ALA A 210 7.59 1.00 1.87
CA ALA A 210 7.34 -0.27 2.55
C ALA A 210 8.21 -1.38 1.96
N TYR A 211 8.85 -2.16 2.84
CA TYR A 211 9.62 -3.33 2.43
C TYR A 211 8.74 -4.57 2.31
N THR A 212 8.78 -5.29 1.20
CA THR A 212 7.94 -6.45 0.92
C THR A 212 8.79 -7.69 0.72
N GLU A 213 8.39 -8.77 1.38
CA GLU A 213 8.99 -10.10 1.28
C GLU A 213 8.16 -11.03 0.39
N LEU A 214 7.12 -10.50 -0.26
CA LEU A 214 6.11 -11.29 -1.01
C LEU A 214 5.52 -12.42 -0.15
N SER A 215 5.44 -12.16 1.16
CA SER A 215 5.17 -13.15 2.21
C SER A 215 3.71 -13.61 2.26
N THR A 216 2.80 -12.85 1.63
CA THR A 216 1.38 -13.23 1.47
C THR A 216 1.15 -14.07 0.22
N ILE A 217 2.15 -14.18 -0.67
CA ILE A 217 2.04 -14.95 -1.91
C ILE A 217 2.54 -16.36 -1.64
N THR A 218 1.64 -17.33 -1.78
CA THR A 218 2.02 -18.75 -1.69
C THR A 218 2.14 -19.35 -3.08
N LYS A 219 3.23 -20.08 -3.35
CA LYS A 219 3.33 -20.91 -4.54
C LYS A 219 2.41 -22.11 -4.40
N ILE A 220 1.62 -22.37 -5.44
CA ILE A 220 0.76 -23.54 -5.53
C ILE A 220 1.46 -24.50 -6.49
N ASP A 221 2.27 -25.42 -5.96
CA ASP A 221 2.92 -26.48 -6.74
C ASP A 221 2.15 -27.79 -6.52
N ASN A 222 1.52 -28.33 -7.58
CA ASN A 222 0.75 -29.59 -7.52
C ASN A 222 -0.29 -29.67 -6.38
N GLY A 223 -0.86 -28.54 -5.95
CA GLY A 223 -1.83 -28.49 -4.85
C GLY A 223 -1.25 -28.50 -3.44
N LEU A 224 0.09 -28.54 -3.29
CA LEU A 224 0.78 -28.39 -2.01
C LEU A 224 1.07 -26.91 -1.75
N VAL A 225 0.58 -26.43 -0.61
CA VAL A 225 0.77 -25.07 -0.10
C VAL A 225 1.92 -25.13 0.91
N SER A 226 3.05 -24.50 0.61
CA SER A 226 4.13 -24.36 1.61
C SER A 226 3.72 -23.33 2.66
N PRO A 227 3.75 -23.65 3.97
CA PRO A 227 3.43 -22.69 5.01
C PRO A 227 4.46 -21.55 5.02
N PRO A 228 4.05 -20.29 5.26
CA PRO A 228 4.99 -19.19 5.41
C PRO A 228 5.89 -19.41 6.64
N LEU A 229 7.19 -19.16 6.49
CA LEU A 229 8.15 -19.12 7.60
C LEU A 229 7.75 -18.05 8.63
N PRO A 230 8.12 -18.19 9.93
CA PRO A 230 7.85 -17.17 10.93
C PRO A 230 8.40 -15.81 10.48
N LYS A 231 7.51 -14.83 10.35
CA LYS A 231 7.75 -13.58 9.63
C LYS A 231 8.33 -12.52 10.55
N GLN A 232 9.41 -11.88 10.09
CA GLN A 232 9.78 -10.58 10.60
C GLN A 232 8.92 -9.53 9.90
N GLU A 233 8.11 -8.81 10.65
CA GLU A 233 7.19 -7.82 10.07
C GLU A 233 7.85 -6.43 10.01
N TYR A 234 8.05 -5.91 8.79
CA TYR A 234 8.55 -4.56 8.58
C TYR A 234 7.40 -3.59 8.36
N MET A 235 7.22 -2.68 9.31
CA MET A 235 6.16 -1.67 9.26
C MET A 235 6.46 -0.62 8.19
N PRO A 236 5.45 -0.19 7.41
CA PRO A 236 5.61 0.87 6.43
C PRO A 236 5.88 2.21 7.12
N MET A 237 6.64 3.07 6.43
CA MET A 237 6.89 4.46 6.82
C MET A 237 6.19 5.37 5.81
N ALA A 238 5.56 6.45 6.28
CA ALA A 238 4.92 7.41 5.39
C ALA A 238 4.75 8.78 6.05
N TYR A 239 4.70 9.81 5.20
CA TYR A 239 4.28 11.16 5.55
C TYR A 239 2.90 11.42 4.96
N GLN A 240 2.04 12.04 5.76
CA GLN A 240 0.63 12.26 5.43
C GLN A 240 0.41 13.03 4.12
N CYS A 241 -0.73 12.75 3.50
CA CYS A 241 -1.26 13.53 2.39
C CYS A 241 -1.86 14.84 2.90
N GLY A 242 -1.67 15.91 2.14
CA GLY A 242 -2.48 17.13 2.29
C GLY A 242 -3.73 17.04 1.40
N LYS A 243 -4.74 17.83 1.74
CA LYS A 243 -5.97 17.92 0.94
C LYS A 243 -5.70 18.74 -0.31
N ASN A 244 -6.00 18.20 -1.49
CA ASN A 244 -5.83 18.93 -2.74
C ASN A 244 -6.82 20.13 -2.83
N PRO A 245 -6.34 21.39 -2.93
CA PRO A 245 -7.21 22.54 -3.11
C PRO A 245 -7.89 22.57 -4.48
N LYS A 246 -7.28 21.95 -5.50
CA LYS A 246 -7.77 21.89 -6.89
C LYS A 246 -8.62 20.65 -7.20
N LYS A 247 -9.11 19.94 -6.18
CA LYS A 247 -9.91 18.73 -6.37
C LYS A 247 -11.13 18.99 -7.27
N ALA A 248 -11.38 18.09 -8.20
CA ALA A 248 -12.44 18.24 -9.19
C ALA A 248 -13.63 17.33 -8.90
N ILE A 249 -14.85 17.90 -8.96
CA ILE A 249 -16.09 17.13 -8.83
C ILE A 249 -16.21 16.09 -9.96
N ALA A 250 -15.72 16.42 -11.15
CA ALA A 250 -15.69 15.51 -12.29
C ALA A 250 -14.92 14.21 -11.99
N ILE A 251 -13.72 14.31 -11.41
CA ILE A 251 -12.92 13.14 -10.98
C ILE A 251 -13.69 12.29 -9.98
N MET A 252 -14.27 12.90 -8.95
CA MET A 252 -15.03 12.14 -7.95
C MET A 252 -16.24 11.42 -8.56
N ARG A 253 -16.91 12.01 -9.56
CA ARG A 253 -18.02 11.36 -10.28
C ARG A 253 -17.53 10.23 -11.16
N GLY A 254 -16.37 10.40 -11.80
CA GLY A 254 -15.70 9.35 -12.56
C GLY A 254 -15.34 8.15 -11.69
N ILE A 255 -14.76 8.39 -10.51
CA ILE A 255 -14.46 7.34 -9.51
C ILE A 255 -15.71 6.53 -9.18
N ALA A 256 -16.85 7.18 -8.92
CA ALA A 256 -18.10 6.47 -8.63
C ALA A 256 -18.53 5.55 -9.79
N LYS A 257 -18.53 6.07 -11.02
CA LYS A 257 -18.92 5.32 -12.22
C LYS A 257 -17.98 4.13 -12.50
N ALA A 258 -16.69 4.33 -12.36
CA ALA A 258 -15.71 3.29 -12.58
C ALA A 258 -15.76 2.22 -11.47
N PHE A 259 -16.03 2.60 -10.23
CA PHE A 259 -16.30 1.65 -9.15
C PHE A 259 -17.51 0.77 -9.48
N GLU A 260 -18.62 1.37 -9.91
CA GLU A 260 -19.83 0.65 -10.29
C GLU A 260 -19.57 -0.33 -11.45
N ARG A 261 -18.91 0.14 -12.52
CA ARG A 261 -18.59 -0.65 -13.71
C ARG A 261 -17.61 -1.79 -13.44
N HIS A 262 -16.62 -1.55 -12.58
CA HIS A 262 -15.50 -2.47 -12.34
C HIS A 262 -15.45 -2.96 -10.89
N CYS A 263 -16.60 -3.09 -10.23
CA CYS A 263 -16.72 -3.50 -8.83
C CYS A 263 -15.89 -4.74 -8.48
N SER A 264 -15.81 -5.74 -9.38
CA SER A 264 -15.01 -6.95 -9.19
C SER A 264 -13.49 -6.75 -9.21
N LYS A 265 -12.99 -5.60 -9.66
CA LYS A 265 -11.57 -5.23 -9.66
C LYS A 265 -11.13 -4.56 -8.36
N PHE A 266 -12.07 -4.24 -7.47
CA PHE A 266 -11.78 -3.66 -6.17
C PHE A 266 -11.67 -4.75 -5.10
N ILE A 267 -10.77 -4.54 -4.16
CA ILE A 267 -10.60 -5.39 -2.97
C ILE A 267 -11.23 -4.67 -1.78
N ASP A 268 -12.10 -5.34 -1.03
CA ASP A 268 -12.65 -4.82 0.22
C ASP A 268 -11.66 -5.02 1.36
N VAL A 269 -11.19 -3.91 1.94
CA VAL A 269 -10.36 -3.88 3.14
C VAL A 269 -11.15 -3.16 4.23
N PRO A 270 -11.90 -3.92 5.06
CA PRO A 270 -12.69 -3.34 6.14
C PRO A 270 -11.75 -2.80 7.23
N ARG A 271 -12.16 -1.73 7.92
CA ARG A 271 -11.37 -1.16 9.02
C ARG A 271 -11.36 -2.06 10.25
N TRP A 272 -12.50 -2.67 10.54
CA TRP A 272 -12.65 -3.70 11.57
C TRP A 272 -12.86 -5.02 10.85
N ASP A 273 -12.15 -6.06 11.28
CA ASP A 273 -12.44 -7.38 10.76
C ASP A 273 -13.91 -7.71 11.04
N PRO A 274 -14.64 -8.22 10.04
CA PRO A 274 -16.02 -8.65 10.23
C PRO A 274 -16.04 -9.75 11.31
N ALA A 275 -16.96 -9.61 12.27
CA ALA A 275 -17.23 -10.63 13.28
C ALA A 275 -17.67 -11.95 12.65
#